data_AF-A0AAW6LRV2-F1
#
_entry.id   AF-A0AAW6LRV2-F1
#
_cell.length_a   1.000
_cell.length_b   1.000
_cell.length_c   1.000
_cell.angle_alpha   90.00
_cell.angle_beta   90.00
_cell.angle_gamma   90.00
#
_symmetry.space_group_name_H-M   'P 1'
#
loop_
_entity.id
_entity.type
_entity.pdbx_description
1 polymer ?
#
loop_
_entity_poly.entity_id
_entity_poly.type
_entity_poly.pdbx_seq_one_letter_code
_entity_poly.pdbx_strand_id
1 'polypeptide(L)'
;MKKHLLFTLLGVLTCYSCSNSYDLLENDMELAKAAADYEVSTRSMEENADTAKIETVADEETIQKLMDDYVTELMNRTSIAKEKVMRTVYSASNDVVGVFKIGSCGVYTELEVNIDAEDTKQNSKSEGLIGDSYIDSNGNVRLKFCLTEASQYYPGGVFLVNHINYYRPGFSFNHPWMKIVARYHDCDDKHTDNRVVSANPDYDEKSDISNGYTKIDDNAVLAWAFPDVLGVPSTIASGSLGPKSRITYGVICGSPLATMGKIHFDDEDSSNKNWAKLYTGNTFTADLLSDHFYGEYGLNTGKNTWYSLTFSTDLSYFKNKNRYHPGMVMAN
;
A
#
# COMPACT_ATOMS: atom_id res chain seq x y z
N MET A 1 48.87 -21.94 -7.18
CA MET A 1 48.97 -23.14 -8.06
C MET A 1 47.62 -23.37 -8.73
N LYS A 2 47.61 -23.71 -10.03
CA LYS A 2 46.46 -23.82 -10.97
C LYS A 2 46.11 -22.56 -11.79
N LYS A 3 47.03 -22.13 -12.67
CA LYS A 3 46.74 -21.33 -13.88
C LYS A 3 47.54 -21.80 -15.11
N HIS A 4 47.93 -23.07 -15.14
CA HIS A 4 48.64 -23.66 -16.28
C HIS A 4 47.94 -24.95 -16.70
N LEU A 5 46.78 -24.83 -17.33
CA LEU A 5 46.19 -25.95 -18.05
C LEU A 5 45.15 -25.47 -19.07
N LEU A 6 45.51 -24.65 -20.06
CA LEU A 6 44.73 -24.55 -21.31
C LEU A 6 45.43 -23.67 -22.38
N PHE A 7 46.69 -23.98 -22.71
CA PHE A 7 47.37 -23.32 -23.85
C PHE A 7 48.12 -24.30 -24.76
N THR A 8 47.71 -25.57 -24.78
CA THR A 8 48.39 -26.63 -25.54
C THR A 8 47.48 -27.39 -26.50
N LEU A 9 46.47 -26.73 -27.08
CA LEU A 9 45.63 -27.35 -28.12
C LEU A 9 45.33 -26.44 -29.33
N LEU A 10 46.22 -25.51 -29.65
CA LEU A 10 46.19 -24.73 -30.91
C LEU A 10 47.53 -24.81 -31.65
N GLY A 11 48.20 -25.96 -31.57
CA GLY A 11 49.57 -26.14 -32.07
C GLY A 11 49.74 -27.27 -33.09
N VAL A 12 48.68 -27.79 -33.71
CA VAL A 12 48.81 -28.80 -34.77
C VAL A 12 47.68 -28.64 -35.77
N LEU A 13 47.90 -27.85 -36.83
CA LEU A 13 47.54 -28.19 -38.22
C LEU A 13 48.02 -27.12 -39.21
N THR A 14 49.25 -26.62 -39.06
CA THR A 14 49.92 -25.87 -40.12
C THR A 14 50.77 -26.82 -40.94
N CYS A 15 50.18 -27.41 -41.99
CA CYS A 15 50.84 -27.83 -43.22
C CYS A 15 49.81 -28.61 -44.05
N TYR A 16 49.15 -27.95 -45.00
CA TYR A 16 48.92 -28.51 -46.34
C TYR A 16 48.42 -27.39 -47.29
N SER A 17 49.29 -27.06 -48.25
CA SER A 17 49.01 -26.63 -49.63
C SER A 17 48.07 -25.44 -49.91
N CYS A 18 48.66 -24.45 -50.62
CA CYS A 18 47.99 -23.35 -51.31
C CYS A 18 46.85 -23.81 -52.22
N SER A 19 45.67 -23.22 -52.09
CA SER A 19 44.67 -23.05 -53.17
C SER A 19 43.63 -21.97 -52.78
N ASN A 20 43.54 -20.94 -53.63
CA ASN A 20 42.48 -19.94 -53.75
C ASN A 20 42.23 -18.91 -52.62
N SER A 21 42.48 -17.65 -53.00
CA SER A 21 42.35 -16.42 -52.23
C SER A 21 40.96 -15.79 -52.35
N TYR A 22 39.93 -16.41 -51.78
CA TYR A 22 38.60 -15.78 -51.71
C TYR A 22 37.81 -16.01 -50.40
N ASP A 23 38.34 -16.77 -49.43
CA ASP A 23 37.58 -17.22 -48.26
C ASP A 23 37.99 -16.55 -46.93
N LEU A 24 38.91 -15.57 -46.97
CA LEU A 24 39.38 -14.87 -45.77
C LEU A 24 38.58 -13.59 -45.46
N LEU A 25 37.94 -12.99 -46.46
CA LEU A 25 37.17 -11.75 -46.29
C LEU A 25 35.77 -11.99 -45.68
N GLU A 26 35.14 -13.13 -45.97
CA GLU A 26 33.84 -13.50 -45.40
C GLU A 26 33.96 -13.83 -43.90
N ASN A 27 35.04 -14.49 -43.51
CA ASN A 27 35.33 -14.86 -42.12
C ASN A 27 35.68 -13.64 -41.24
N ASP A 28 36.45 -12.67 -41.77
CA ASP A 28 36.77 -11.45 -41.05
C ASP A 28 35.53 -10.55 -40.85
N MET A 29 34.61 -10.53 -41.80
CA MET A 29 33.36 -9.77 -41.70
C MET A 29 32.35 -10.44 -40.75
N GLU A 30 32.23 -11.77 -40.78
CA GLU A 30 31.42 -12.50 -39.79
C GLU A 30 31.99 -12.41 -38.38
N LEU A 31 33.33 -12.46 -38.23
CA LEU A 31 33.98 -12.30 -36.93
C LEU A 31 33.84 -10.86 -36.40
N ALA A 32 33.96 -9.84 -37.27
CA ALA A 32 33.71 -8.45 -36.90
C ALA A 32 32.25 -8.22 -36.51
N LYS A 33 31.30 -8.87 -37.21
CA LYS A 33 29.88 -8.81 -36.87
C LYS A 33 29.57 -9.54 -35.56
N ALA A 34 30.14 -10.71 -35.32
CA ALA A 34 29.98 -11.45 -34.07
C ALA A 34 30.61 -10.71 -32.88
N ALA A 35 31.75 -10.03 -33.08
CA ALA A 35 32.36 -9.18 -32.07
C ALA A 35 31.51 -7.94 -31.78
N ALA A 36 30.96 -7.30 -32.81
CA ALA A 36 30.04 -6.17 -32.64
C ALA A 36 28.72 -6.60 -31.98
N ASP A 37 28.15 -7.73 -32.36
CA ASP A 37 26.93 -8.29 -31.74
C ASP A 37 27.19 -8.70 -30.28
N TYR A 38 28.38 -9.22 -29.98
CA TYR A 38 28.80 -9.52 -28.61
C TYR A 38 29.00 -8.24 -27.79
N GLU A 39 29.67 -7.22 -28.33
CA GLU A 39 29.84 -5.92 -27.66
C GLU A 39 28.51 -5.19 -27.45
N VAL A 40 27.58 -5.26 -28.40
CA VAL A 40 26.22 -4.73 -28.26
C VAL A 40 25.42 -5.54 -27.25
N SER A 41 25.59 -6.87 -27.20
CA SER A 41 24.96 -7.73 -26.20
C SER A 41 25.53 -7.48 -24.81
N THR A 42 26.85 -7.31 -24.65
CA THR A 42 27.47 -7.02 -23.36
C THR A 42 27.15 -5.62 -22.90
N ARG A 43 27.15 -4.63 -23.81
CA ARG A 43 26.74 -3.27 -23.51
C ARG A 43 25.27 -3.17 -23.12
N SER A 44 24.38 -3.90 -23.81
CA SER A 44 22.97 -3.97 -23.40
C SER A 44 22.79 -4.75 -22.09
N MET A 45 23.64 -5.72 -21.76
CA MET A 45 23.64 -6.39 -20.46
C MET A 45 24.23 -5.51 -19.34
N GLU A 46 25.24 -4.69 -19.63
CA GLU A 46 25.85 -3.73 -18.69
C GLU A 46 24.92 -2.53 -18.45
N GLU A 47 24.28 -1.97 -19.49
CA GLU A 47 23.24 -0.94 -19.38
C GLU A 47 21.98 -1.46 -18.65
N ASN A 48 21.68 -2.76 -18.72
CA ASN A 48 20.60 -3.40 -17.96
C ASN A 48 20.99 -3.78 -16.51
N ALA A 49 22.28 -3.95 -16.21
CA ALA A 49 22.77 -4.25 -14.86
C ALA A 49 22.88 -2.98 -13.99
N ASP A 50 23.16 -1.83 -14.60
CA ASP A 50 23.26 -0.53 -13.91
C ASP A 50 21.86 0.14 -13.67
N THR A 51 20.81 -0.42 -14.29
CA THR A 51 19.43 0.09 -14.21
C THR A 51 18.52 -0.71 -13.28
N ALA A 52 18.97 -1.83 -12.73
CA ALA A 52 18.19 -2.60 -11.75
C ALA A 52 17.93 -1.75 -10.49
N LYS A 53 16.66 -1.55 -10.14
CA LYS A 53 16.26 -0.93 -8.88
C LYS A 53 16.61 -1.87 -7.74
N ILE A 54 17.48 -1.46 -6.83
CA ILE A 54 17.92 -2.28 -5.69
C ILE A 54 17.25 -1.74 -4.44
N GLU A 55 16.32 -2.52 -3.92
CA GLU A 55 15.61 -2.23 -2.69
C GLU A 55 16.37 -2.82 -1.50
N THR A 56 16.80 -1.99 -0.55
CA THR A 56 17.49 -2.44 0.67
C THR A 56 16.63 -2.23 1.90
N VAL A 57 16.82 -3.06 2.94
CA VAL A 57 16.04 -3.01 4.19
C VAL A 57 16.98 -2.59 5.31
N ALA A 58 16.49 -1.75 6.22
CA ALA A 58 17.21 -1.42 7.44
C ALA A 58 17.46 -2.66 8.31
N ASP A 59 18.35 -2.54 9.28
CA ASP A 59 18.52 -3.58 10.29
C ASP A 59 17.28 -3.71 11.20
N GLU A 60 17.10 -4.91 11.74
CA GLU A 60 15.93 -5.27 12.55
C GLU A 60 15.80 -4.43 13.83
N GLU A 61 16.92 -4.02 14.44
CA GLU A 61 16.92 -3.20 15.65
C GLU A 61 16.39 -1.78 15.37
N THR A 62 16.81 -1.18 14.25
CA THR A 62 16.31 0.11 13.80
C THR A 62 14.81 0.08 13.54
N ILE A 63 14.31 -0.94 12.84
CA ILE A 63 12.87 -1.09 12.56
C ILE A 63 12.09 -1.30 13.87
N GLN A 64 12.59 -2.15 14.76
CA GLN A 64 11.94 -2.43 16.04
C GLN A 64 11.87 -1.16 16.91
N LYS A 65 12.93 -0.35 16.94
CA LYS A 65 12.93 0.91 17.66
C LYS A 65 11.87 1.88 17.14
N LEU A 66 11.74 2.02 15.82
CA LEU A 66 10.69 2.85 15.21
C LEU A 66 9.29 2.36 15.56
N MET A 67 9.10 1.05 15.56
CA MET A 67 7.84 0.42 15.98
C MET A 67 7.51 0.74 17.45
N ASP A 68 8.51 0.68 18.35
CA ASP A 68 8.35 0.97 19.77
C ASP A 68 8.12 2.46 20.05
N ASP A 69 8.81 3.34 19.34
CA ASP A 69 8.63 4.79 19.40
C ASP A 69 7.20 5.16 18.95
N TYR A 70 6.73 4.59 17.84
CA TYR A 70 5.35 4.76 17.38
C TYR A 70 4.32 4.28 18.41
N VAL A 71 4.52 3.09 18.99
CA VAL A 71 3.59 2.57 20.01
C VAL A 71 3.59 3.46 21.25
N THR A 72 4.75 3.94 21.68
CA THR A 72 4.89 4.85 22.83
C THR A 72 4.18 6.16 22.57
N GLU A 73 4.40 6.76 21.40
CA GLU A 73 3.73 7.99 20.98
C GLU A 73 2.21 7.79 20.92
N LEU A 74 1.75 6.73 20.25
CA LEU A 74 0.33 6.37 20.15
C LEU A 74 -0.32 6.28 21.54
N MET A 75 0.35 5.63 22.49
CA MET A 75 -0.16 5.46 23.85
C MET A 75 -0.23 6.78 24.65
N ASN A 76 0.64 7.74 24.31
CA ASN A 76 0.68 9.07 24.92
C ASN A 76 -0.26 10.08 24.24
N ARG A 77 -0.81 9.77 23.05
CA ARG A 77 -1.78 10.65 22.39
C ARG A 77 -3.03 10.82 23.25
N THR A 78 -3.42 12.08 23.45
CA THR A 78 -4.52 12.47 24.34
C THR A 78 -5.84 11.80 23.96
N SER A 79 -6.08 11.57 22.67
CA SER A 79 -7.25 10.86 22.14
C SER A 79 -7.34 9.41 22.64
N ILE A 80 -6.24 8.66 22.58
CA ILE A 80 -6.13 7.29 23.09
C ILE A 80 -6.27 7.26 24.62
N ALA A 81 -5.60 8.19 25.31
CA ALA A 81 -5.67 8.30 26.76
C ALA A 81 -7.10 8.60 27.25
N LYS A 82 -7.81 9.54 26.59
CA LYS A 82 -9.20 9.88 26.91
C LYS A 82 -10.15 8.69 26.73
N GLU A 83 -10.00 7.89 25.67
CA GLU A 83 -10.81 6.69 25.48
C GLU A 83 -10.62 5.68 26.62
N LYS A 84 -9.37 5.40 27.01
CA LYS A 84 -9.07 4.43 28.09
C LYS A 84 -9.73 4.80 29.41
N VAL A 85 -9.84 6.08 29.71
CA VAL A 85 -10.44 6.60 30.94
C VAL A 85 -11.97 6.68 30.84
N MET A 86 -12.52 6.97 29.65
CA MET A 86 -13.93 7.32 29.44
C MET A 86 -14.73 6.27 28.64
N ARG A 87 -14.41 4.98 28.81
CA ARG A 87 -14.90 3.82 28.03
C ARG A 87 -16.43 3.76 27.80
N THR A 88 -17.23 4.43 28.63
CA THR A 88 -18.71 4.48 28.60
C THR A 88 -19.31 5.74 27.97
N VAL A 89 -18.52 6.77 27.64
CA VAL A 89 -19.02 8.09 27.19
C VAL A 89 -18.50 8.48 25.79
N TYR A 90 -17.39 7.88 25.33
CA TYR A 90 -16.82 8.12 24.00
C TYR A 90 -17.53 7.30 22.92
N SER A 91 -18.75 7.71 22.57
CA SER A 91 -19.33 7.47 21.25
C SER A 91 -19.56 8.83 20.62
N ALA A 92 -18.52 9.48 20.13
CA ALA A 92 -18.68 10.79 19.54
C ALA A 92 -19.44 10.64 18.21
N SER A 93 -20.65 11.20 18.16
CA SER A 93 -21.53 11.19 16.99
C SER A 93 -20.93 11.87 15.75
N ASN A 94 -19.80 12.56 15.92
CA ASN A 94 -19.17 13.41 14.92
C ASN A 94 -17.85 12.82 14.40
N ASP A 95 -17.49 11.60 14.81
CA ASP A 95 -16.30 10.91 14.31
C ASP A 95 -16.45 10.63 12.80
N VAL A 96 -15.37 10.85 12.06
CA VAL A 96 -15.34 10.69 10.60
C VAL A 96 -14.28 9.71 10.14
N VAL A 97 -14.58 8.98 9.06
CA VAL A 97 -13.66 8.07 8.38
C VAL A 97 -13.52 8.44 6.91
N GLY A 98 -12.37 8.14 6.33
CA GLY A 98 -12.16 8.28 4.89
C GLY A 98 -12.63 7.05 4.13
N VAL A 99 -13.52 7.24 3.16
CA VAL A 99 -13.76 6.29 2.07
C VAL A 99 -13.18 6.84 0.78
N PHE A 100 -12.64 6.00 -0.09
CA PHE A 100 -12.06 6.46 -1.36
C PHE A 100 -13.10 7.20 -2.19
N LYS A 101 -12.74 8.38 -2.67
CA LYS A 101 -13.58 9.23 -3.49
C LYS A 101 -13.77 8.64 -4.88
N ILE A 102 -15.00 8.72 -5.39
CA ILE A 102 -15.31 8.47 -6.80
C ILE A 102 -16.30 9.54 -7.27
N GLY A 103 -15.84 10.44 -8.14
CA GLY A 103 -16.66 11.57 -8.56
C GLY A 103 -16.97 12.50 -7.38
N SER A 104 -18.23 12.79 -7.11
CA SER A 104 -18.60 13.77 -6.07
C SER A 104 -18.72 13.14 -4.68
N CYS A 105 -18.16 13.80 -3.67
CA CYS A 105 -18.43 13.50 -2.25
C CYS A 105 -19.81 14.00 -1.77
N GLY A 106 -20.60 14.64 -2.64
CA GLY A 106 -21.92 15.17 -2.27
C GLY A 106 -21.82 16.21 -1.17
N VAL A 107 -22.36 15.87 0.00
CA VAL A 107 -22.34 16.74 1.21
C VAL A 107 -21.11 16.51 2.08
N TYR A 108 -20.32 15.47 1.80
CA TYR A 108 -19.15 15.12 2.62
C TYR A 108 -17.95 15.98 2.27
N THR A 109 -17.13 16.25 3.29
CA THR A 109 -15.83 16.93 3.12
C THR A 109 -14.89 16.05 2.28
N GLU A 110 -14.15 16.65 1.37
CA GLU A 110 -13.09 15.98 0.61
C GLU A 110 -11.76 16.13 1.35
N LEU A 111 -10.99 15.05 1.41
CA LEU A 111 -9.65 15.01 1.97
C LEU A 111 -8.70 14.42 0.93
N GLU A 112 -7.58 15.09 0.69
CA GLU A 112 -6.47 14.55 -0.09
C GLU A 112 -5.27 14.33 0.83
N VAL A 113 -4.80 13.08 0.92
CA VAL A 113 -3.58 12.72 1.63
C VAL A 113 -2.51 12.43 0.61
N ASN A 114 -1.41 13.14 0.76
CA ASN A 114 -0.35 13.22 -0.21
C ASN A 114 0.89 12.60 0.38
N ILE A 115 1.26 11.46 -0.16
CA ILE A 115 2.40 10.66 0.29
C ILE A 115 3.50 10.79 -0.74
N ASP A 116 4.61 11.32 -0.26
CA ASP A 116 5.85 11.42 -1.01
C ASP A 116 6.46 10.03 -1.17
N ALA A 117 6.88 9.73 -2.38
CA ALA A 117 7.45 8.45 -2.78
C ALA A 117 8.92 8.65 -3.18
N GLU A 118 9.60 7.59 -3.59
CA GLU A 118 11.00 7.65 -4.03
C GLU A 118 11.18 8.61 -5.23
N ASP A 119 12.11 9.57 -5.15
CA ASP A 119 12.36 10.54 -6.22
C ASP A 119 13.26 10.01 -7.36
N THR A 120 14.20 9.13 -7.05
CA THR A 120 15.34 8.86 -7.94
C THR A 120 15.09 7.68 -8.90
N LYS A 121 14.20 6.75 -8.52
CA LYS A 121 13.81 5.58 -9.34
C LYS A 121 12.33 5.18 -9.13
N GLN A 122 11.43 6.16 -9.04
CA GLN A 122 10.01 5.92 -8.76
C GLN A 122 9.39 4.82 -9.64
N ASN A 123 8.60 3.97 -9.00
CA ASN A 123 7.80 2.89 -9.60
C ASN A 123 6.45 2.76 -8.88
N SER A 124 6.00 3.84 -8.24
CA SER A 124 4.62 3.96 -7.76
C SER A 124 3.69 3.84 -8.97
N LYS A 125 2.71 2.94 -8.88
CA LYS A 125 1.80 2.65 -9.99
C LYS A 125 0.43 2.22 -9.52
N SER A 126 -0.52 2.26 -10.45
CA SER A 126 -1.87 1.79 -10.18
C SER A 126 -2.31 0.77 -11.22
N GLU A 127 -3.17 -0.14 -10.79
CA GLU A 127 -3.79 -1.16 -11.64
C GLU A 127 -5.31 -1.06 -11.48
N GLY A 128 -6.06 -1.07 -12.58
CA GLY A 128 -7.52 -1.06 -12.53
C GLY A 128 -8.10 0.24 -11.96
N LEU A 129 -9.28 0.14 -11.31
CA LEU A 129 -9.98 1.31 -10.77
C LEU A 129 -9.36 1.73 -9.43
N ILE A 130 -8.97 2.99 -9.28
CA ILE A 130 -8.46 3.54 -8.01
C ILE A 130 -9.26 4.74 -7.49
N GLY A 131 -10.47 4.94 -8.03
CA GLY A 131 -11.30 6.11 -7.75
C GLY A 131 -10.68 7.38 -8.31
N ASP A 132 -10.80 8.47 -7.56
CA ASP A 132 -10.23 9.77 -7.92
C ASP A 132 -8.80 9.97 -7.37
N SER A 133 -8.27 8.97 -6.63
CA SER A 133 -6.86 8.92 -6.28
C SER A 133 -6.01 8.75 -7.53
N TYR A 134 -4.77 9.21 -7.49
CA TYR A 134 -3.85 9.09 -8.62
C TYR A 134 -2.39 9.14 -8.15
N ILE A 135 -1.49 8.84 -9.09
CA ILE A 135 -0.05 8.99 -8.91
C ILE A 135 0.36 10.16 -9.78
N ASP A 136 1.03 11.14 -9.20
CA ASP A 136 1.40 12.34 -9.94
C ASP A 136 2.64 12.11 -10.83
N SER A 137 3.06 13.16 -11.52
CA SER A 137 4.20 13.08 -12.44
C SER A 137 5.54 12.76 -11.76
N ASN A 138 5.63 12.98 -10.45
CA ASN A 138 6.84 12.73 -9.67
C ASN A 138 6.84 11.31 -9.08
N GLY A 139 5.74 10.56 -9.21
CA GLY A 139 5.59 9.23 -8.59
C GLY A 139 4.94 9.28 -7.21
N ASN A 140 4.55 10.46 -6.73
CA ASN A 140 3.93 10.61 -5.42
C ASN A 140 2.48 10.16 -5.44
N VAL A 141 2.06 9.51 -4.36
CA VAL A 141 0.72 8.94 -4.26
C VAL A 141 -0.24 9.97 -3.65
N ARG A 142 -1.27 10.31 -4.42
CA ARG A 142 -2.31 11.28 -4.05
C ARG A 142 -3.60 10.51 -3.75
N LEU A 143 -3.90 10.28 -2.48
CA LEU A 143 -5.08 9.53 -2.04
C LEU A 143 -6.25 10.49 -1.80
N LYS A 144 -7.38 10.28 -2.49
CA LYS A 144 -8.59 11.11 -2.31
C LYS A 144 -9.68 10.38 -1.56
N PHE A 145 -10.24 11.05 -0.56
CA PHE A 145 -11.27 10.52 0.32
C PHE A 145 -12.48 11.45 0.43
N CYS A 146 -13.65 10.85 0.65
CA CYS A 146 -14.80 11.51 1.24
C CYS A 146 -14.82 11.20 2.74
N LEU A 147 -14.93 12.22 3.57
CA LEU A 147 -15.02 12.08 5.02
C LEU A 147 -16.47 11.82 5.43
N THR A 148 -16.74 10.59 5.84
CA THR A 148 -18.07 10.03 6.05
C THR A 148 -18.26 9.62 7.50
N GLU A 149 -19.49 9.33 7.91
CA GLU A 149 -19.76 9.08 9.32
C GLU A 149 -19.12 7.77 9.76
N ALA A 150 -18.29 7.84 10.81
CA ALA A 150 -17.75 6.64 11.44
C ALA A 150 -18.88 5.74 11.92
N SER A 151 -20.04 6.27 12.32
CA SER A 151 -21.20 5.51 12.80
C SER A 151 -21.79 4.45 11.84
N GLN A 152 -21.41 4.47 10.55
CA GLN A 152 -21.90 3.51 9.56
C GLN A 152 -21.08 2.22 9.56
N TYR A 153 -21.64 1.15 9.01
CA TYR A 153 -20.90 -0.08 8.72
C TYR A 153 -20.37 -0.02 7.29
N TYR A 154 -19.06 -0.19 7.12
CA TYR A 154 -18.43 -0.22 5.80
C TYR A 154 -17.96 -1.64 5.51
N PRO A 155 -18.29 -2.21 4.34
CA PRO A 155 -17.88 -3.56 3.98
C PRO A 155 -16.43 -3.54 3.49
N GLY A 156 -15.47 -3.25 4.36
CA GLY A 156 -14.04 -3.17 4.00
C GLY A 156 -13.27 -2.25 4.93
N GLY A 157 -12.01 -1.99 4.57
CA GLY A 157 -11.12 -1.12 5.33
C GLY A 157 -11.38 0.36 5.01
N VAL A 158 -11.76 1.13 6.03
CA VAL A 158 -11.88 2.60 5.93
C VAL A 158 -10.65 3.28 6.51
N PHE A 159 -10.28 4.44 5.94
CA PHE A 159 -9.16 5.22 6.42
C PHE A 159 -9.48 5.89 7.76
N LEU A 160 -8.58 5.74 8.73
CA LEU A 160 -8.71 6.38 10.03
C LEU A 160 -8.11 7.78 10.01
N VAL A 161 -8.96 8.78 9.77
CA VAL A 161 -8.55 10.18 9.78
C VAL A 161 -8.26 10.66 11.20
N ASN A 162 -9.00 10.15 12.19
CA ASN A 162 -8.77 10.46 13.59
C ASN A 162 -8.83 9.18 14.43
N HIS A 163 -8.42 9.31 15.70
CA HIS A 163 -8.69 8.24 16.66
C HIS A 163 -10.19 8.10 16.88
N ILE A 164 -10.71 6.88 16.74
CA ILE A 164 -12.14 6.61 16.87
C ILE A 164 -12.28 5.40 17.78
N ASN A 165 -13.16 5.52 18.77
CA ASN A 165 -13.52 4.42 19.64
C ASN A 165 -14.47 3.47 18.90
N TYR A 166 -13.92 2.43 18.29
CA TYR A 166 -14.69 1.42 17.57
C TYR A 166 -15.25 0.30 18.44
N TYR A 167 -15.46 0.54 19.73
CA TYR A 167 -16.33 -0.33 20.52
C TYR A 167 -17.80 -0.04 20.18
N ARG A 168 -18.47 -0.96 19.46
CA ARG A 168 -19.88 -0.76 19.04
C ARG A 168 -20.85 -1.70 19.73
N PRO A 169 -21.43 -1.32 20.88
CA PRO A 169 -22.45 -2.11 21.56
C PRO A 169 -23.83 -2.02 20.88
N GLY A 170 -24.08 -1.03 20.00
CA GLY A 170 -25.37 -0.79 19.35
C GLY A 170 -25.60 -1.56 18.04
N PHE A 171 -24.56 -2.18 17.50
CA PHE A 171 -24.69 -3.16 16.42
C PHE A 171 -24.65 -4.54 17.08
N SER A 172 -25.56 -5.44 16.71
CA SER A 172 -25.62 -6.81 17.24
C SER A 172 -24.45 -7.65 16.70
N PHE A 173 -23.23 -7.26 17.05
CA PHE A 173 -22.00 -7.96 16.71
C PHE A 173 -21.68 -8.94 17.83
N ASN A 174 -21.46 -10.20 17.47
CA ASN A 174 -20.80 -11.16 18.37
C ASN A 174 -19.34 -10.76 18.64
N HIS A 175 -18.76 -9.86 17.81
CA HIS A 175 -17.39 -9.35 17.89
C HIS A 175 -17.38 -7.82 17.73
N PRO A 176 -17.52 -7.04 18.82
CA PRO A 176 -17.75 -5.59 18.75
C PRO A 176 -16.49 -4.76 18.45
N TRP A 177 -15.33 -5.41 18.28
CA TRP A 177 -14.03 -4.75 18.08
C TRP A 177 -13.60 -4.83 16.62
N MET A 178 -13.34 -3.68 16.00
CA MET A 178 -12.74 -3.63 14.67
C MET A 178 -11.27 -4.04 14.68
N LYS A 179 -10.80 -4.58 13.55
CA LYS A 179 -9.38 -4.79 13.29
C LYS A 179 -8.79 -3.53 12.69
N ILE A 180 -7.65 -3.08 13.20
CA ILE A 180 -6.96 -1.90 12.68
C ILE A 180 -5.60 -2.33 12.16
N VAL A 181 -5.33 -2.04 10.90
CA VAL A 181 -4.05 -2.28 10.25
C VAL A 181 -3.35 -0.93 10.10
N ALA A 182 -2.25 -0.74 10.82
CA ALA A 182 -1.38 0.41 10.68
C ALA A 182 -0.19 0.00 9.80
N ARG A 183 0.03 0.70 8.69
CA ARG A 183 1.14 0.48 7.78
C ARG A 183 2.03 1.73 7.75
N TYR A 184 3.26 1.57 8.17
CA TYR A 184 4.30 2.58 8.03
C TYR A 184 4.89 2.52 6.63
N HIS A 185 5.05 3.71 6.05
CA HIS A 185 5.74 4.02 4.81
C HIS A 185 6.92 4.91 5.19
N ASP A 186 8.13 4.37 5.02
CA ASP A 186 9.40 5.09 5.06
C ASP A 186 9.44 5.90 3.77
N CYS A 187 9.01 7.16 3.82
CA CYS A 187 8.95 8.03 2.65
C CYS A 187 10.35 8.61 2.42
N ASP A 188 10.65 9.04 1.18
CA ASP A 188 11.98 9.60 0.85
C ASP A 188 12.37 10.71 1.84
N ASP A 189 13.38 10.38 2.65
CA ASP A 189 13.82 11.21 3.77
C ASP A 189 14.76 12.35 3.33
N LYS A 190 15.09 12.42 2.04
CA LYS A 190 15.93 13.48 1.48
C LYS A 190 15.13 14.78 1.33
N HIS A 191 13.90 14.71 0.83
CA HIS A 191 13.08 15.89 0.49
C HIS A 191 11.56 15.67 0.65
N THR A 192 11.10 15.25 1.83
CA THR A 192 9.69 14.89 2.01
C THR A 192 8.68 16.03 1.75
N ASP A 193 7.74 15.85 0.81
CA ASP A 193 6.54 16.70 0.57
C ASP A 193 5.21 16.04 1.00
N ASN A 194 5.24 15.28 2.10
CA ASN A 194 4.05 14.74 2.73
C ASN A 194 3.12 15.88 3.15
N ARG A 195 1.87 15.87 2.67
CA ARG A 195 0.90 16.93 2.95
C ARG A 195 -0.54 16.41 3.06
N VAL A 196 -1.39 17.25 3.64
CA VAL A 196 -2.83 17.03 3.72
C VAL A 196 -3.51 18.24 3.12
N VAL A 197 -4.56 18.02 2.33
CA VAL A 197 -5.31 19.10 1.69
C VAL A 197 -6.79 18.84 1.86
N SER A 198 -7.50 19.83 2.39
CA SER A 198 -8.95 19.81 2.57
C SER A 198 -9.48 21.24 2.42
N ALA A 199 -10.74 21.36 2.00
CA ALA A 199 -11.44 22.65 2.06
C ALA A 199 -11.99 22.95 3.46
N ASN A 200 -12.02 21.92 4.34
CA ASN A 200 -12.42 22.06 5.73
C ASN A 200 -11.17 22.29 6.59
N PRO A 201 -11.09 23.41 7.33
CA PRO A 201 -9.94 23.76 8.17
C PRO A 201 -9.75 22.84 9.39
N ASP A 202 -10.70 21.94 9.66
CA ASP A 202 -10.51 20.91 10.69
C ASP A 202 -9.67 19.71 10.18
N TYR A 203 -9.30 19.70 8.89
CA TYR A 203 -8.60 18.59 8.23
C TYR A 203 -7.62 19.08 7.14
N ASP A 204 -7.11 20.30 7.21
CA ASP A 204 -6.23 20.88 6.18
C ASP A 204 -4.74 20.88 6.55
N GLU A 205 -4.37 20.42 7.75
CA GLU A 205 -2.99 20.21 8.16
C GLU A 205 -2.66 18.73 8.51
N LYS A 206 -1.37 18.38 8.48
CA LYS A 206 -0.88 17.03 8.86
C LYS A 206 -1.26 16.66 10.30
N SER A 207 -1.20 17.63 11.21
CA SER A 207 -1.53 17.46 12.63
C SER A 207 -3.00 17.13 12.87
N ASP A 208 -3.90 17.55 11.98
CA ASP A 208 -5.34 17.36 12.15
C ASP A 208 -5.77 15.91 11.98
N ILE A 209 -5.00 15.15 11.19
CA ILE A 209 -5.26 13.73 10.93
C ILE A 209 -4.26 12.79 11.61
N SER A 210 -3.29 13.35 12.35
CA SER A 210 -2.24 12.61 13.07
C SER A 210 -2.57 12.37 14.55
N ASN A 211 -3.86 12.32 14.88
CA ASN A 211 -4.34 12.24 16.27
C ASN A 211 -4.67 10.82 16.74
N GLY A 212 -4.43 9.79 15.94
CA GLY A 212 -4.85 8.42 16.23
C GLY A 212 -3.85 7.36 15.81
N TYR A 213 -4.27 6.35 15.07
CA TYR A 213 -3.35 5.38 14.46
C TYR A 213 -2.63 5.97 13.24
N THR A 214 -3.31 6.83 12.48
CA THR A 214 -2.68 7.55 11.39
C THR A 214 -1.69 8.57 11.95
N LYS A 215 -0.56 8.72 11.26
CA LYS A 215 0.45 9.75 11.52
C LYS A 215 1.06 10.15 10.18
N ILE A 216 1.03 11.43 9.85
CA ILE A 216 1.72 11.99 8.69
C ILE A 216 2.74 13.01 9.20
N ASP A 217 4.02 12.74 8.99
CA ASP A 217 5.13 13.64 9.30
C ASP A 217 6.07 13.71 8.11
N ASP A 218 7.36 13.42 8.29
CA ASP A 218 8.31 13.17 7.20
C ASP A 218 8.12 11.75 6.65
N ASN A 219 7.50 10.87 7.42
CA ASN A 219 7.04 9.55 7.00
C ASN A 219 5.51 9.47 7.10
N ALA A 220 4.95 8.30 6.84
CA ALA A 220 3.51 8.10 6.96
C ALA A 220 3.14 6.76 7.59
N VAL A 221 2.32 6.79 8.64
CA VAL A 221 1.52 5.65 9.07
C VAL A 221 0.11 5.84 8.54
N LEU A 222 -0.29 5.00 7.59
CA LEU A 222 -1.66 4.92 7.11
C LEU A 222 -2.39 3.81 7.86
N ALA A 223 -3.49 4.16 8.54
CA ALA A 223 -4.26 3.21 9.33
C ALA A 223 -5.65 2.94 8.73
N TRP A 224 -6.00 1.65 8.68
CA TRP A 224 -7.24 1.16 8.06
C TRP A 224 -8.03 0.35 9.07
N ALA A 225 -9.29 0.69 9.29
CA ALA A 225 -10.19 -0.07 10.16
C ALA A 225 -11.11 -0.98 9.36
N PHE A 226 -11.09 -2.27 9.70
CA PHE A 226 -11.92 -3.31 9.12
C PHE A 226 -12.93 -3.82 10.15
N PRO A 227 -14.18 -4.10 9.73
CA PRO A 227 -15.09 -4.85 10.58
C PRO A 227 -14.54 -6.27 10.82
N ASP A 228 -14.97 -6.93 11.89
CA ASP A 228 -14.67 -8.34 12.07
C ASP A 228 -15.45 -9.18 11.03
N VAL A 229 -14.77 -10.09 10.33
CA VAL A 229 -15.42 -10.99 9.34
C VAL A 229 -16.47 -11.87 10.01
N LEU A 230 -16.22 -12.33 11.23
CA LEU A 230 -17.16 -13.14 12.01
C LEU A 230 -18.28 -12.26 12.61
N GLY A 231 -18.10 -10.95 12.59
CA GLY A 231 -19.07 -9.94 13.01
C GLY A 231 -19.92 -9.40 11.86
N VAL A 232 -19.91 -9.96 10.66
CA VAL A 232 -20.78 -9.48 9.56
C VAL A 232 -22.26 -9.61 9.99
N PRO A 233 -23.00 -8.50 10.16
CA PRO A 233 -24.31 -8.52 10.78
C PRO A 233 -25.37 -8.98 9.76
N SER A 234 -26.12 -10.03 10.09
CA SER A 234 -27.14 -10.62 9.19
C SER A 234 -28.38 -9.74 8.98
N THR A 235 -28.58 -8.72 9.83
CA THR A 235 -29.80 -7.90 9.89
C THR A 235 -29.55 -6.40 9.73
N ILE A 236 -28.42 -6.00 9.13
CA ILE A 236 -28.16 -4.57 8.95
C ILE A 236 -29.27 -3.94 8.11
N ALA A 237 -29.89 -2.88 8.63
CA ALA A 237 -30.79 -2.07 7.83
C ALA A 237 -29.98 -1.44 6.68
N SER A 238 -30.53 -1.43 5.47
CA SER A 238 -29.84 -0.89 4.29
C SER A 238 -29.38 0.57 4.45
N GLY A 239 -30.01 1.34 5.33
CA GLY A 239 -29.64 2.71 5.67
C GLY A 239 -28.52 2.85 6.72
N SER A 240 -27.88 1.75 7.14
CA SER A 240 -26.74 1.74 8.07
C SER A 240 -25.45 1.17 7.44
N LEU A 241 -25.50 0.90 6.13
CA LEU A 241 -24.41 0.35 5.33
C LEU A 241 -23.84 1.43 4.40
N GLY A 242 -22.54 1.70 4.53
CA GLY A 242 -21.87 2.76 3.80
C GLY A 242 -22.29 4.16 4.26
N PRO A 243 -21.89 5.21 3.53
CA PRO A 243 -22.24 6.59 3.87
C PRO A 243 -23.76 6.81 3.90
N LYS A 244 -24.27 7.62 4.84
CA LYS A 244 -25.72 7.90 4.95
C LYS A 244 -26.26 8.61 3.71
N SER A 245 -25.51 9.59 3.20
CA SER A 245 -25.82 10.27 1.96
C SER A 245 -25.32 9.44 0.79
N ARG A 246 -26.16 9.26 -0.23
CA ARG A 246 -25.85 8.40 -1.38
C ARG A 246 -24.73 9.01 -2.22
N ILE A 247 -23.53 8.47 -2.06
CA ILE A 247 -22.36 8.69 -2.91
C ILE A 247 -21.85 7.35 -3.43
N THR A 248 -21.09 7.38 -4.51
CA THR A 248 -20.26 6.23 -4.90
C THR A 248 -18.92 6.36 -4.18
N TYR A 249 -18.39 5.25 -3.66
CA TYR A 249 -17.23 5.27 -2.80
C TYR A 249 -16.45 3.97 -2.91
N GLY A 250 -15.18 3.99 -2.47
CA GLY A 250 -14.35 2.81 -2.32
C GLY A 250 -13.84 2.59 -0.91
N VAL A 251 -13.36 1.38 -0.67
CA VAL A 251 -12.71 0.95 0.59
C VAL A 251 -11.56 0.01 0.25
N ILE A 252 -10.63 -0.20 1.20
CA ILE A 252 -9.68 -1.30 1.08
C ILE A 252 -10.48 -2.60 1.07
N CYS A 253 -10.25 -3.44 0.06
CA CYS A 253 -11.03 -4.65 -0.11
C CYS A 253 -10.60 -5.70 0.94
N GLY A 254 -11.57 -6.45 1.45
CA GLY A 254 -11.31 -7.55 2.38
C GLY A 254 -11.03 -8.89 1.74
N SER A 255 -10.96 -8.95 0.42
CA SER A 255 -10.82 -10.21 -0.29
C SER A 255 -10.14 -9.95 -1.63
N PRO A 256 -9.18 -10.80 -2.05
CA PRO A 256 -8.57 -10.71 -3.37
C PRO A 256 -9.60 -10.82 -4.51
N LEU A 257 -10.71 -11.52 -4.26
CA LEU A 257 -11.80 -11.69 -5.23
C LEU A 257 -12.65 -10.42 -5.40
N ALA A 258 -12.57 -9.48 -4.47
CA ALA A 258 -13.27 -8.20 -4.51
C ALA A 258 -12.41 -7.06 -5.07
N THR A 259 -11.14 -7.32 -5.39
CA THR A 259 -10.24 -6.31 -5.93
C THR A 259 -10.75 -5.82 -7.28
N MET A 260 -10.91 -4.50 -7.40
CA MET A 260 -11.25 -3.81 -8.65
C MET A 260 -10.08 -2.96 -9.15
N GLY A 261 -9.19 -2.57 -8.24
CA GLY A 261 -7.91 -1.99 -8.59
C GLY A 261 -6.97 -1.97 -7.39
N LYS A 262 -5.75 -1.49 -7.63
CA LYS A 262 -4.69 -1.48 -6.66
C LYS A 262 -3.82 -0.25 -6.81
N ILE A 263 -3.23 0.18 -5.70
CA ILE A 263 -2.23 1.24 -5.66
C ILE A 263 -0.95 0.65 -5.08
N HIS A 264 0.16 0.84 -5.79
CA HIS A 264 1.53 0.50 -5.38
C HIS A 264 2.20 1.76 -4.87
N PHE A 265 2.71 1.69 -3.63
CA PHE A 265 3.54 2.68 -3.00
C PHE A 265 4.98 2.20 -3.07
N ASP A 266 5.80 3.00 -3.71
CA ASP A 266 7.22 2.80 -3.91
C ASP A 266 7.98 3.86 -3.12
N ASP A 267 8.14 3.64 -1.82
CA ASP A 267 8.34 4.71 -0.83
C ASP A 267 9.80 5.04 -0.51
N GLU A 268 10.66 4.03 -0.37
CA GLU A 268 12.11 4.21 -0.13
C GLU A 268 12.94 3.04 -0.68
N ASP A 269 14.02 3.35 -1.40
CA ASP A 269 14.92 2.34 -1.96
C ASP A 269 16.06 1.94 -1.01
N SER A 270 16.44 2.87 -0.14
CA SER A 270 17.67 2.80 0.65
C SER A 270 17.35 2.63 2.13
N SER A 271 17.68 1.44 2.67
CA SER A 271 17.48 1.12 4.08
C SER A 271 16.01 1.27 4.51
N ASN A 272 15.09 0.73 3.72
CA ASN A 272 13.65 0.81 3.93
C ASN A 272 13.24 0.27 5.32
N LYS A 273 12.48 1.07 6.06
CA LYS A 273 12.07 0.81 7.46
C LYS A 273 10.59 0.43 7.57
N ASN A 274 9.98 0.00 6.48
CA ASN A 274 8.58 -0.35 6.44
C ASN A 274 8.18 -1.46 7.39
N TRP A 275 7.12 -1.21 8.16
CA TRP A 275 6.52 -2.17 9.08
C TRP A 275 5.00 -2.09 9.02
N ALA A 276 4.33 -3.12 9.53
CA ALA A 276 2.88 -3.12 9.66
C ALA A 276 2.46 -3.77 10.99
N LYS A 277 1.44 -3.20 11.63
CA LYS A 277 0.92 -3.67 12.93
C LYS A 277 -0.59 -3.88 12.86
N LEU A 278 -1.04 -4.95 13.50
CA LEU A 278 -2.44 -5.27 13.69
C LEU A 278 -2.88 -4.98 15.12
N TYR A 279 -4.01 -4.30 15.25
CA TYR A 279 -4.69 -4.05 16.51
C TYR A 279 -6.12 -4.60 16.46
N THR A 280 -6.65 -4.95 17.63
CA THR A 280 -8.05 -5.29 17.83
C THR A 280 -8.62 -4.29 18.81
N GLY A 281 -9.47 -3.38 18.33
CA GLY A 281 -9.79 -2.16 19.06
C GLY A 281 -8.51 -1.41 19.40
N ASN A 282 -8.31 -1.10 20.68
CA ASN A 282 -7.14 -0.38 21.18
C ASN A 282 -5.97 -1.27 21.65
N THR A 283 -6.07 -2.57 21.42
CA THR A 283 -5.07 -3.55 21.91
C THR A 283 -4.20 -4.05 20.77
N PHE A 284 -2.89 -3.96 20.94
CA PHE A 284 -1.93 -4.56 20.02
C PHE A 284 -2.17 -6.07 19.91
N THR A 285 -2.23 -6.57 18.69
CA THR A 285 -2.50 -7.98 18.41
C THR A 285 -1.26 -8.69 17.89
N ALA A 286 -0.64 -8.15 16.84
CA ALA A 286 0.53 -8.74 16.22
C ALA A 286 1.27 -7.75 15.32
N ASP A 287 2.55 -7.99 15.12
CA ASP A 287 3.29 -7.45 13.99
C ASP A 287 2.95 -8.26 12.75
N LEU A 288 2.74 -7.57 11.63
CA LEU A 288 2.50 -8.19 10.34
C LEU A 288 3.85 -8.41 9.64
N LEU A 289 4.04 -9.63 9.12
CA LEU A 289 5.25 -10.04 8.42
C LEU A 289 5.46 -9.16 7.18
N SER A 290 6.72 -8.86 6.87
CA SER A 290 7.10 -8.28 5.58
C SER A 290 7.00 -9.32 4.46
N ASP A 291 6.93 -8.85 3.21
CA ASP A 291 6.81 -9.65 1.99
C ASP A 291 5.66 -10.68 2.06
N HIS A 292 4.52 -10.24 2.64
CA HIS A 292 3.37 -11.10 2.89
C HIS A 292 2.07 -10.47 2.38
N PHE A 293 1.26 -11.31 1.73
CA PHE A 293 -0.05 -10.91 1.26
C PHE A 293 -1.15 -11.20 2.29
N TYR A 294 -1.64 -10.14 2.92
CA TYR A 294 -2.80 -10.15 3.81
C TYR A 294 -4.08 -9.87 3.02
N GLY A 295 -4.59 -10.88 2.33
CA GLY A 295 -5.76 -10.76 1.46
C GLY A 295 -7.04 -10.31 2.17
N GLU A 296 -7.18 -10.62 3.46
CA GLU A 296 -8.27 -10.14 4.32
C GLU A 296 -8.22 -8.65 4.63
N TYR A 297 -7.04 -8.03 4.48
CA TYR A 297 -6.83 -6.60 4.68
C TYR A 297 -6.49 -5.88 3.38
N GLY A 298 -6.60 -6.56 2.23
CA GLY A 298 -6.27 -5.99 0.93
C GLY A 298 -4.85 -5.41 0.87
N LEU A 299 -3.92 -5.95 1.64
CA LEU A 299 -2.59 -5.39 1.87
C LEU A 299 -1.53 -6.40 1.45
N ASN A 300 -0.59 -6.00 0.61
CA ASN A 300 0.68 -6.70 0.44
C ASN A 300 1.76 -5.87 1.13
N THR A 301 2.37 -6.44 2.17
CA THR A 301 3.49 -5.85 2.88
C THR A 301 4.79 -6.23 2.18
N GLY A 302 5.83 -5.45 2.41
CA GLY A 302 7.15 -5.65 1.83
C GLY A 302 7.99 -4.41 2.03
N LYS A 303 9.03 -4.32 1.20
CA LYS A 303 9.77 -3.07 1.00
C LYS A 303 8.85 -2.00 0.43
N ASN A 304 8.04 -2.37 -0.57
CA ASN A 304 6.97 -1.55 -1.11
C ASN A 304 5.60 -2.05 -0.66
N THR A 305 4.57 -1.23 -0.82
CA THR A 305 3.21 -1.55 -0.34
C THR A 305 2.21 -1.64 -1.49
N TRP A 306 1.42 -2.71 -1.54
CA TRP A 306 0.21 -2.72 -2.37
C TRP A 306 -1.06 -2.64 -1.53
N TYR A 307 -1.92 -1.68 -1.85
CA TYR A 307 -3.30 -1.64 -1.38
C TYR A 307 -4.25 -2.09 -2.48
N SER A 308 -5.14 -3.02 -2.16
CA SER A 308 -6.19 -3.51 -3.03
C SER A 308 -7.52 -2.86 -2.66
N LEU A 309 -8.20 -2.31 -3.67
CA LEU A 309 -9.38 -1.47 -3.52
C LEU A 309 -10.61 -2.13 -4.13
N THR A 310 -11.77 -1.83 -3.57
CA THR A 310 -13.07 -2.22 -4.11
C THR A 310 -14.04 -1.05 -4.01
N PHE A 311 -14.96 -0.93 -4.97
CA PHE A 311 -15.79 0.26 -5.16
C PHE A 311 -17.25 -0.10 -5.35
N SER A 312 -18.15 0.78 -4.92
CA SER A 312 -19.60 0.61 -5.06
C SER A 312 -20.14 0.96 -6.47
N THR A 313 -19.26 1.21 -7.44
CA THR A 313 -19.62 1.48 -8.85
C THR A 313 -20.35 0.32 -9.50
N ASP A 314 -19.90 -0.91 -9.26
CA ASP A 314 -20.64 -2.13 -9.57
C ASP A 314 -21.19 -2.72 -8.27
N LEU A 315 -22.44 -2.37 -7.96
CA LEU A 315 -23.09 -2.80 -6.73
C LEU A 315 -23.22 -4.33 -6.63
N SER A 316 -23.37 -5.04 -7.76
CA SER A 316 -23.48 -6.50 -7.75
C SER A 316 -22.13 -7.13 -7.37
N TYR A 317 -21.05 -6.66 -8.00
CA TYR A 317 -19.71 -7.12 -7.68
C TYR A 317 -19.32 -6.78 -6.24
N PHE A 318 -19.53 -5.52 -5.83
CA PHE A 318 -19.25 -5.03 -4.48
C PHE A 318 -19.98 -5.81 -3.39
N LYS A 319 -21.19 -6.29 -3.67
CA LYS A 319 -21.97 -7.15 -2.75
C LYS A 319 -21.48 -8.58 -2.72
N ASN A 320 -21.33 -9.19 -3.90
CA ASN A 320 -21.19 -10.64 -4.02
C ASN A 320 -19.75 -11.12 -3.85
N LYS A 321 -18.76 -10.26 -4.06
CA LYS A 321 -17.34 -10.62 -3.98
C LYS A 321 -16.68 -10.18 -2.68
N ASN A 322 -17.31 -9.25 -1.96
CA ASN A 322 -16.74 -8.66 -0.77
C ASN A 322 -17.17 -9.41 0.48
N ARG A 323 -16.22 -10.07 1.14
CA ARG A 323 -16.48 -10.89 2.35
C ARG A 323 -17.04 -10.09 3.52
N TYR A 324 -16.84 -8.77 3.54
CA TYR A 324 -17.35 -7.88 4.57
C TYR A 324 -18.72 -7.32 4.21
N HIS A 325 -19.21 -7.56 3.01
CA HIS A 325 -20.59 -7.22 2.71
C HIS A 325 -21.51 -8.23 3.40
N PRO A 326 -22.55 -7.78 4.13
CA PRO A 326 -23.58 -8.67 4.64
C PRO A 326 -24.16 -9.50 3.50
N GLY A 327 -24.02 -10.82 3.58
CA GLY A 327 -24.70 -11.71 2.66
C GLY A 327 -26.19 -11.42 2.78
N MET A 328 -26.86 -11.09 1.67
CA MET A 328 -28.31 -11.21 1.65
C MET A 328 -28.59 -12.69 1.91
N VAL A 329 -29.08 -13.02 3.10
CA VAL A 329 -29.84 -14.26 3.27
C VAL A 329 -30.97 -14.11 2.28
N MET A 330 -30.83 -14.75 1.11
CA MET A 330 -31.96 -15.01 0.23
C MET A 330 -32.92 -15.78 1.11
N ALA A 331 -34.02 -15.13 1.50
CA ALA A 331 -35.12 -15.80 2.15
C ALA A 331 -35.56 -16.92 1.19
N ASN A 332 -35.23 -18.15 1.54
CA ASN A 332 -35.78 -19.34 0.89
C ASN A 332 -37.23 -19.51 1.30
#